data_AF-A0A8T4B0M5-F1
#
_entry.id   AF-A0A8T4B0M5-F1
#
_cell.length_a   1.000
_cell.length_b   1.000
_cell.length_c   1.000
_cell.angle_alpha   90.00
_cell.angle_beta   90.00
_cell.angle_gamma   90.00
#
_symmetry.space_group_name_H-M   'P 1'
#
loop_
_entity.id
_entity.type
_entity.pdbx_description
1 polymer ?
#
loop_
_entity_poly.entity_id
_entity_poly.type
_entity_poly.pdbx_seq_one_letter_code
_entity_poly.pdbx_strand_id
1 'polypeptide(L)' 'MTVRVDWDRTPVSVHHPKKEVLEALVLHLRNKFGVRKRSLVMEDREDSGFLFFLYQPCNPRWILEFTSNPKRPFEEE' A
#
# COMPACT_ATOMS: atom_id res chain seq x y z
N MET A 1 -0.83 -9.22 -10.29
CA MET A 1 -0.59 -7.79 -10.54
C MET A 1 0.31 -7.27 -9.43
N THR A 2 1.18 -6.31 -9.74
CA THR A 2 2.10 -5.69 -8.78
C THR A 2 1.45 -4.46 -8.14
N VAL A 3 1.93 -4.05 -6.96
CA VAL A 3 1.58 -2.74 -6.39
C VAL A 3 2.11 -1.65 -7.30
N ARG A 4 1.24 -0.71 -7.69
CA ARG A 4 1.57 0.47 -8.47
C ARG A 4 1.59 1.69 -7.55
N VAL A 5 2.55 2.58 -7.74
CA VAL A 5 2.67 3.80 -6.94
C VAL A 5 2.81 4.99 -7.88
N ASP A 6 1.98 6.01 -7.69
CA ASP A 6 2.06 7.29 -8.39
C ASP A 6 2.80 8.29 -7.48
N TRP A 7 4.09 8.46 -7.77
CA TRP A 7 4.99 9.35 -7.01
C TRP A 7 4.86 10.83 -7.41
N ASP A 8 4.25 11.12 -8.55
CA ASP A 8 4.12 12.48 -9.09
C ASP A 8 2.90 13.21 -8.49
N ARG A 9 2.02 12.49 -7.78
CA ARG A 9 0.89 13.05 -7.06
C ARG A 9 1.23 13.41 -5.61
N THR A 10 0.67 14.52 -5.14
CA THR A 10 0.67 14.88 -3.72
C THR A 10 -0.78 15.01 -3.23
N PRO A 11 -1.26 14.12 -2.35
CA PRO A 11 -0.54 12.99 -1.74
C PRO A 11 -0.24 11.85 -2.73
N VAL A 12 0.83 11.10 -2.47
CA VAL A 12 1.24 9.93 -3.27
C VAL A 12 0.13 8.87 -3.19
N SER A 13 -0.27 8.30 -4.33
CA SER A 13 -1.30 7.25 -4.37
C SER A 13 -0.70 5.89 -4.66
N VAL A 14 -1.22 4.87 -3.98
CA VAL A 14 -0.78 3.48 -4.11
C VAL A 14 -1.99 2.64 -4.53
N HIS A 15 -1.85 1.88 -5.61
CA HIS A 15 -2.94 1.19 -6.28
C HIS A 15 -2.67 -0.32 -6.37
N HIS A 16 -3.75 -1.11 -6.25
CA HIS A 16 -3.72 -2.55 -6.47
C HIS A 16 -5.16 -3.07 -6.72
N PRO A 17 -5.37 -4.11 -7.54
CA PRO A 17 -6.71 -4.66 -7.79
C PRO A 17 -7.34 -5.36 -6.57
N LYS A 18 -6.52 -5.78 -5.60
CA LYS A 18 -6.97 -6.47 -4.38
C LYS A 18 -6.83 -5.54 -3.17
N LYS A 19 -7.93 -5.34 -2.44
CA LYS A 19 -8.00 -4.50 -1.25
C LYS A 19 -7.09 -5.01 -0.13
N GLU A 20 -7.05 -6.33 0.07
CA GLU A 20 -6.34 -6.99 1.17
C GLU A 20 -4.82 -6.76 1.08
N VAL A 21 -4.30 -6.67 -0.15
CA VAL A 21 -2.88 -6.38 -0.40
C VAL A 21 -2.53 -4.95 0.03
N LEU A 22 -3.42 -3.99 -0.22
CA LEU A 22 -3.22 -2.61 0.20
C LEU A 22 -3.35 -2.47 1.72
N GLU A 23 -4.31 -3.15 2.33
CA GLU A 23 -4.46 -3.16 3.80
C GLU A 23 -3.23 -3.78 4.48
N ALA A 24 -2.70 -4.88 3.93
CA ALA A 24 -1.47 -5.49 4.40
C ALA A 24 -0.25 -4.57 4.23
N LEU A 25 -0.17 -3.84 3.11
CA LEU A 25 0.89 -2.84 2.89
C LEU A 25 0.77 -1.67 3.88
N VAL A 26 -0.42 -1.13 4.09
CA VAL A 26 -0.66 -0.07 5.09
C VAL A 26 -0.24 -0.55 6.47
N LEU A 27 -0.57 -1.79 6.84
CA LEU A 27 -0.17 -2.39 8.10
C LEU A 27 1.36 -2.56 8.21
N HIS A 28 2.02 -3.04 7.16
CA HIS A 28 3.48 -3.17 7.11
C HIS A 28 4.16 -1.80 7.29
N LEU A 29 3.72 -0.79 6.54
CA LEU A 29 4.25 0.58 6.62
C LEU A 29 4.06 1.20 8.01
N ARG A 30 2.89 0.97 8.61
CA ARG A 30 2.58 1.43 9.97
C ARG A 30 3.47 0.74 11.01
N ASN A 31 3.57 -0.58 10.96
CA ASN A 31 4.26 -1.36 12.00
C ASN A 31 5.78 -1.24 11.91
N LYS A 32 6.34 -1.15 10.69
CA LYS A 32 7.79 -1.14 10.49
C LYS A 32 8.38 0.27 10.41
N PHE A 33 7.66 1.23 9.82
CA PHE A 33 8.19 2.56 9.52
C PHE A 33 7.39 3.70 10.18
N GLY A 34 6.37 3.38 10.98
CA GLY A 34 5.62 4.38 11.72
C GLY A 34 4.72 5.27 10.87
N VAL A 35 4.32 4.82 9.66
CA VAL A 35 3.39 5.58 8.82
C VAL A 35 2.05 5.75 9.56
N ARG A 36 1.59 7.00 9.69
CA ARG A 36 0.42 7.36 10.52
C ARG A 36 -0.88 6.78 9.95
N LYS A 37 -1.84 6.47 10.84
CA LYS A 37 -3.12 5.77 10.58
C LYS A 37 -4.13 6.48 9.66
N ARG A 38 -3.74 7.50 8.89
CA ARG A 38 -4.67 8.23 7.98
C ARG A 38 -4.75 7.62 6.58
N SER A 39 -3.94 6.60 6.27
CA SER A 39 -4.05 5.85 5.02
C SER A 39 -5.23 4.86 5.11
N LEU A 40 -6.31 5.18 4.41
CA LEU A 40 -7.50 4.36 4.27
C LEU A 40 -7.56 3.78 2.86
N VAL A 41 -7.77 2.46 2.76
CA VAL A 41 -7.97 1.81 1.47
C VAL A 41 -9.40 2.03 1.01
N MET A 42 -9.57 2.51 -0.22
CA MET A 42 -10.86 2.81 -0.84
C MET A 42 -10.88 2.31 -2.28
N GLU A 43 -12.08 2.18 -2.85
CA GLU A 43 -12.25 1.87 -4.27
C GLU A 43 -11.66 2.97 -5.14
N ASP A 44 -10.90 2.56 -6.15
CA ASP A 44 -10.38 3.44 -7.19
C ASP A 44 -11.49 3.67 -8.23
N ARG A 45 -11.92 4.93 -8.34
CA ARG A 45 -13.04 5.35 -9.20
C ARG A 45 -12.60 5.64 -10.62
N GLU A 46 -11.29 5.81 -10.86
CA GLU A 46 -10.73 6.12 -12.17
C GLU A 46 -10.24 4.85 -12.85
N ASP A 47 -9.50 4.02 -12.10
CA ASP A 47 -8.93 2.75 -12.54
C ASP A 47 -9.56 1.66 -11.67
N SER A 48 -10.32 0.73 -12.24
CA SER A 48 -10.95 -0.37 -11.48
C SER A 48 -10.00 -0.99 -10.45
N GLY A 49 -10.43 -1.15 -9.19
CA GLY A 49 -9.62 -1.72 -8.12
C GLY A 49 -9.66 -0.87 -6.85
N PHE A 50 -8.52 -0.77 -6.16
CA PHE A 50 -8.43 -0.05 -4.89
C PHE A 50 -7.18 0.82 -4.85
N LEU A 51 -7.24 1.87 -4.03
CA LEU A 51 -6.11 2.74 -3.73
C LEU A 51 -6.10 3.18 -2.28
N PHE A 52 -4.95 3.68 -1.82
CA PHE A 52 -4.86 4.54 -0.65
C PHE A 52 -3.85 5.66 -0.88
N PHE A 53 -3.93 6.70 -0.06
CA PHE A 53 -3.02 7.84 -0.13
C PHE A 53 -1.98 7.83 1.00
N LEU A 54 -0.76 8.22 0.66
CA LEU A 54 0.35 8.49 1.57
C LEU A 54 0.49 10.00 1.75
N TYR A 55 0.12 10.49 2.93
CA TYR A 55 0.15 11.91 3.29
C TYR A 55 1.49 12.38 3.87
N GLN A 56 2.49 11.51 3.93
CA GLN A 56 3.80 11.79 4.51
C GLN A 56 4.90 11.26 3.57
N PRO A 57 6.13 11.79 3.69
CA PRO A 57 7.27 11.25 2.96
C PRO A 57 7.38 9.73 3.17
N CYS A 58 7.51 9.00 2.08
CA CYS A 58 7.64 7.54 2.07
C CYS A 58 8.87 7.18 1.23
N ASN A 59 9.74 6.31 1.76
CA ASN A 59 10.85 5.80 0.99
C ASN A 59 10.34 4.68 0.05
N PRO A 60 10.54 4.77 -1.28
CA PRO A 60 10.09 3.74 -2.23
C PRO A 60 10.56 2.32 -1.86
N ARG A 61 11.73 2.21 -1.20
CA ARG A 61 12.27 0.92 -0.75
C ARG A 61 11.38 0.19 0.24
N TRP A 62 10.55 0.89 1.02
CA TRP A 62 9.64 0.28 1.98
C TRP A 62 8.52 -0.50 1.29
N ILE A 63 8.01 0.01 0.17
CA ILE A 63 7.00 -0.66 -0.65
C ILE A 63 7.64 -1.83 -1.41
N LEU A 64 8.84 -1.63 -1.95
CA LEU A 64 9.60 -2.69 -2.63
C LEU A 64 9.93 -3.86 -1.69
N GLU A 65 10.25 -3.58 -0.44
CA GLU A 65 10.52 -4.62 0.55
C GLU A 65 9.28 -5.50 0.78
N PHE A 66 8.11 -4.88 0.92
CA PHE A 66 6.84 -5.60 1.06
C PHE A 66 6.51 -6.46 -0.17
N THR A 67 6.71 -5.94 -1.38
CA THR A 67 6.42 -6.69 -2.60
C THR A 67 7.44 -7.77 -2.93
N SER A 68 8.69 -7.62 -2.47
CA SER A 68 9.76 -8.62 -2.67
C SER A 68 9.68 -9.77 -1.66
N ASN A 69 9.10 -9.52 -0.48
CA ASN A 69 8.89 -10.53 0.54
C ASN A 69 7.49 -10.40 1.12
N PRO A 70 6.44 -10.79 0.36
CA PRO A 70 5.10 -10.88 0.90
C PRO A 70 5.12 -12.06 1.87
N LYS A 71 5.54 -11.86 3.12
CA LYS A 71 5.16 -12.75 4.21
C LYS A 71 3.64 -12.76 4.21
N ARG A 72 3.07 -13.77 3.56
CA ARG A 72 1.63 -13.98 3.42
C ARG A 72 1.06 -13.98 4.83
N PRO A 73 0.17 -13.05 5.20
CA PRO A 73 -0.49 -13.09 6.50
C PRO A 73 -1.53 -14.23 6.61
N PHE A 74 -1.61 -15.13 5.62
CA PHE A 74 -2.69 -16.09 5.41
C PHE A 74 -2.20 -17.46 4.90
N GLU A 75 -1.01 -17.91 5.32
CA GLU A 75 -0.69 -19.34 5.33
C GLU A 75 -0.55 -19.79 6.78
N GLU A 76 -1.70 -19.97 7.44
CA GLU A 76 -1.87 -20.95 8.51
C GLU A 76 -2.79 -22.04 7.96
N GLU A 77 -2.23 -23.28 7.96
CA GLU A 77 -2.77 -24.61 7.62
C GLU A 77 -3.12 -24.98 6.17
#